data_AF-A0A2S2P350-F1
#
_entry.id   AF-A0A2S2P350-F1
#
_cell.length_a   1.000
_cell.length_b   1.000
_cell.length_c   1.000
_cell.angle_alpha   90.00
_cell.angle_beta   90.00
_cell.angle_gamma   90.00
#
_symmetry.space_group_name_H-M   'P 1'
#
loop_
_entity.id
_entity.type
_entity.pdbx_description
1 polymer ?
#
loop_
_entity_poly.entity_id
_entity_poly.type
_entity_poly.pdbx_seq_one_letter_code
_entity_poly.pdbx_strand_id
1 'polypeptide(L)'
;TDEVFMNAQEAVGAHRDTQGIFKNSDRISCPNGCGRTYKNKISLQCHLRNECGTQPKFFCPFCDKKCYQKSNMKSHIVQVHKTFCNIEPIAPLPSLRGRRKFNN
;
A
#
# COMPACT_ATOMS: atom_id res chain seq x y z
N THR A 1 -19.76 47.23 -2.96
CA THR A 1 -19.53 45.84 -3.40
C THR A 1 -18.10 45.47 -3.06
N ASP A 2 -17.76 44.19 -3.01
CA ASP A 2 -16.37 43.70 -2.91
C ASP A 2 -15.75 43.44 -1.52
N GLU A 3 -16.48 43.50 -0.41
CA GLU A 3 -15.94 43.00 0.87
C GLU A 3 -16.32 41.53 1.16
N VAL A 4 -17.48 41.08 0.67
CA VAL A 4 -17.91 39.68 0.80
C VAL A 4 -17.18 38.78 -0.22
N PHE A 5 -16.73 39.35 -1.34
CA PHE A 5 -16.03 38.62 -2.41
C PHE A 5 -14.57 38.31 -2.06
N MET A 6 -13.94 39.12 -1.19
CA MET A 6 -12.55 38.94 -0.78
C MET A 6 -12.36 37.85 0.30
N ASN A 7 -13.42 37.50 1.04
CA ASN A 7 -13.34 36.45 2.06
C ASN A 7 -13.40 35.02 1.51
N ALA A 8 -13.82 34.81 0.26
CA ALA A 8 -13.98 33.46 -0.30
C ALA A 8 -12.66 32.86 -0.83
N GLN A 9 -11.71 33.70 -1.24
CA GLN A 9 -10.44 33.24 -1.84
C GLN A 9 -9.36 32.88 -0.81
N GLU A 10 -9.50 33.28 0.46
CA GLU A 10 -8.57 32.88 1.52
C GLU A 10 -8.88 31.48 2.10
N ALA A 11 -10.09 30.96 1.87
CA ALA A 11 -10.52 29.67 2.41
C ALA A 11 -10.00 28.44 1.62
N VAL A 12 -9.40 28.63 0.44
CA VAL A 12 -8.92 27.54 -0.42
C VAL A 12 -7.49 27.07 -0.11
N GLY A 13 -6.88 27.53 0.99
CA GLY A 13 -5.49 27.22 1.34
C GLY A 13 -5.24 26.00 2.25
N ALA A 14 -6.27 25.31 2.76
CA ALA A 14 -6.11 24.31 3.83
C ALA A 14 -5.52 22.94 3.38
N HIS A 15 -5.24 22.75 2.09
CA HIS A 15 -4.55 21.56 1.59
C HIS A 15 -3.27 21.91 0.82
N ARG A 16 -2.56 22.95 1.25
CA ARG A 16 -1.28 23.33 0.63
C ARG A 16 -0.09 22.91 1.51
N ASP A 17 0.46 21.76 1.13
CA ASP A 17 1.82 21.29 1.40
C ASP A 17 2.22 20.87 2.83
N THR A 18 2.09 19.58 3.14
CA THR A 18 3.02 18.89 4.06
C THR A 18 4.36 18.61 3.36
N GLN A 19 4.90 19.60 2.66
CA GLN A 19 6.24 19.55 2.07
C GLN A 19 7.17 20.39 2.93
N GLY A 20 7.30 20.00 4.20
CA GLY A 20 8.51 20.34 4.95
C GLY A 20 9.71 19.83 4.15
N ILE A 21 10.75 20.65 4.03
CA ILE A 21 12.04 20.25 3.46
C ILE A 21 12.65 19.21 4.39
N PHE A 22 12.22 17.95 4.24
CA PHE A 22 12.87 16.81 4.87
C PHE A 22 14.19 16.63 4.15
N LYS A 23 15.29 17.06 4.78
CA LYS A 23 16.65 16.73 4.33
C LYS A 23 16.69 15.25 3.94
N ASN A 24 17.15 14.97 2.73
CA ASN A 24 17.06 13.67 2.06
C ASN A 24 17.94 12.56 2.71
N SER A 25 18.25 12.64 4.00
CA SER A 25 19.38 11.93 4.63
C SER A 25 19.00 10.76 5.55
N ASP A 26 17.72 10.53 5.84
CA ASP A 26 17.28 9.50 6.81
C ASP A 26 16.43 8.37 6.18
N ARG A 27 16.49 8.19 4.86
CA ARG A 27 15.78 7.08 4.22
C ARG A 27 16.51 5.77 4.50
N ILE A 28 15.80 4.82 5.08
CA ILE A 28 16.33 3.51 5.46
C ILE A 28 16.08 2.52 4.33
N SER A 29 17.14 1.99 3.73
CA SER A 29 17.07 0.98 2.67
C SER A 29 16.80 -0.42 3.23
N CYS A 30 16.16 -1.26 2.43
CA CYS A 30 16.00 -2.65 2.79
C CYS A 30 17.35 -3.40 2.76
N PRO A 31 17.72 -4.13 3.84
CA PRO A 31 18.99 -4.88 3.90
C PRO A 31 19.04 -6.07 2.94
N ASN A 32 17.90 -6.58 2.47
CA ASN A 32 17.82 -7.75 1.59
C ASN A 32 18.06 -7.41 0.11
N GLY A 33 18.56 -6.22 -0.21
CA GLY A 33 18.88 -5.82 -1.59
C GLY A 33 17.68 -5.64 -2.52
N CYS A 34 16.46 -5.45 -1.99
CA CYS A 34 15.25 -5.31 -2.82
C CYS A 34 15.08 -3.92 -3.47
N GLY A 35 15.99 -2.98 -3.21
CA GLY A 35 15.99 -1.62 -3.77
C GLY A 35 14.94 -0.66 -3.18
N ARG A 36 14.14 -1.09 -2.19
CA ARG A 36 13.14 -0.21 -1.55
C ARG A 36 13.71 0.59 -0.38
N THR A 37 13.27 1.84 -0.25
CA THR A 37 13.67 2.76 0.83
C THR A 37 12.45 3.29 1.60
N TYR A 38 12.62 3.50 2.90
CA TYR A 38 11.54 3.85 3.82
C TYR A 38 11.89 5.09 4.64
N LYS A 39 10.88 5.87 5.01
CA LYS A 39 11.05 7.08 5.83
C LYS A 39 11.34 6.77 7.31
N ASN A 40 10.95 5.59 7.79
CA ASN A 40 11.10 5.21 9.19
C ASN A 40 11.27 3.69 9.34
N LYS A 41 11.75 3.29 10.52
CA LYS A 41 12.05 1.88 10.84
C LYS A 41 10.79 1.01 10.87
N ILE A 42 9.64 1.55 11.29
CA ILE A 42 8.37 0.82 11.38
C ILE A 42 7.92 0.37 9.98
N SER A 43 7.96 1.26 9.00
CA SER A 43 7.62 0.92 7.62
C SER A 43 8.58 -0.12 7.03
N LEU A 44 9.89 0.00 7.30
CA LEU A 44 10.86 -1.01 6.89
C LEU A 44 10.57 -2.38 7.51
N GLN A 45 10.28 -2.44 8.82
CA GLN A 45 9.97 -3.69 9.51
C GLN A 45 8.70 -4.35 8.94
N CYS A 46 7.67 -3.56 8.66
CA CYS A 46 6.46 -4.05 7.99
C CYS A 46 6.77 -4.63 6.60
N HIS A 47 7.60 -3.94 5.82
CA HIS A 47 8.08 -4.43 4.53
C HIS A 47 8.82 -5.76 4.67
N LEU A 48 9.80 -5.83 5.58
CA LEU A 48 10.61 -7.04 5.80
C LEU A 48 9.74 -8.24 6.18
N ARG A 49 8.73 -8.04 7.02
CA ARG A 49 7.85 -9.12 7.49
C ARG A 49 6.91 -9.64 6.41
N ASN A 50 6.35 -8.75 5.58
CA ASN A 50 5.18 -9.09 4.77
C ASN A 50 5.45 -9.10 3.26
N GLU A 51 6.43 -8.32 2.78
CA GLU A 51 6.66 -8.08 1.36
C GLU A 51 8.04 -8.53 0.89
N CYS A 52 9.07 -8.36 1.72
CA CYS A 52 10.43 -8.61 1.30
C CYS A 52 10.68 -10.11 1.11
N GLY A 53 11.13 -10.50 -0.08
CA GLY A 53 11.41 -11.91 -0.40
C GLY A 53 10.16 -12.78 -0.53
N THR A 54 8.95 -12.21 -0.47
CA THR A 54 7.71 -12.93 -0.73
C THR A 54 7.22 -12.62 -2.14
N GLN A 55 6.37 -13.49 -2.69
CA GLN A 55 5.64 -13.18 -3.93
C GLN A 55 4.32 -12.47 -3.59
N PRO A 56 3.86 -11.54 -4.43
CA PRO A 56 2.58 -10.86 -4.22
C PRO A 56 1.45 -11.89 -4.20
N LYS A 57 0.60 -11.80 -3.17
CA LYS A 57 -0.47 -12.78 -2.92
C LYS A 57 -1.81 -12.37 -3.49
N PHE A 58 -1.98 -11.10 -3.87
CA PHE A 58 -3.26 -10.57 -4.32
C PHE A 58 -3.13 -10.12 -5.76
N PHE A 59 -3.99 -10.67 -6.61
CA PHE A 59 -4.06 -10.38 -8.05
C PHE A 59 -5.34 -9.61 -8.34
N CYS A 60 -5.25 -8.61 -9.21
CA CYS A 60 -6.43 -7.92 -9.70
C CYS A 60 -7.17 -8.82 -10.69
N PRO A 61 -8.51 -8.97 -10.58
CA PRO A 61 -9.27 -9.77 -11.55
C PRO A 61 -9.48 -9.07 -12.90
N PHE A 62 -9.16 -7.77 -12.99
CA PHE A 62 -9.41 -6.96 -14.18
C PHE A 62 -8.13 -6.53 -14.91
N CYS A 63 -6.94 -6.72 -14.31
CA CYS A 63 -5.66 -6.37 -14.93
C CYS A 63 -4.49 -7.15 -14.29
N ASP A 64 -3.29 -7.02 -14.86
CA ASP A 64 -2.09 -7.72 -14.39
C ASP A 64 -1.46 -7.12 -13.11
N LYS A 65 -2.18 -6.26 -12.38
CA LYS A 65 -1.67 -5.66 -11.15
C LYS A 65 -1.59 -6.72 -10.03
N LYS A 66 -0.42 -6.78 -9.38
CA LYS A 66 -0.14 -7.67 -8.25
C LYS A 66 0.21 -6.86 -7.01
N CYS A 67 -0.33 -7.25 -5.87
CA CYS A 67 -0.14 -6.59 -4.58
C CYS A 67 0.18 -7.60 -3.48
N TYR A 68 0.89 -7.14 -2.45
CA TYR A 68 1.20 -7.94 -1.25
C TYR A 68 0.12 -7.87 -0.17
N GLN A 69 -0.71 -6.83 -0.18
CA GLN A 69 -1.72 -6.56 0.84
C GLN A 69 -3.12 -6.45 0.23
N LYS A 70 -4.13 -6.97 0.94
CA LYS A 70 -5.55 -6.97 0.52
C LYS A 70 -6.12 -5.55 0.44
N SER A 71 -5.80 -4.69 1.41
CA SER A 71 -6.20 -3.27 1.44
C SER A 71 -5.78 -2.54 0.18
N ASN A 72 -4.52 -2.69 -0.21
CA ASN A 72 -3.96 -2.06 -1.41
C ASN A 72 -4.68 -2.54 -2.68
N MET A 73 -5.07 -3.82 -2.76
CA MET A 73 -5.83 -4.34 -3.90
C MET A 73 -7.25 -3.80 -3.96
N LYS A 74 -7.96 -3.70 -2.82
CA LYS A 74 -9.28 -3.07 -2.76
C LYS A 74 -9.23 -1.62 -3.24
N SER A 75 -8.28 -0.83 -2.73
CA SER A 75 -8.09 0.55 -3.16
C SER A 75 -7.78 0.63 -4.66
N HIS A 76 -6.93 -0.26 -5.19
CA HIS A 76 -6.64 -0.32 -6.62
C HIS A 76 -7.91 -0.58 -7.46
N ILE A 77 -8.72 -1.57 -7.06
CA ILE A 77 -9.96 -1.92 -7.77
C ILE A 77 -10.94 -0.73 -7.81
N VAL A 78 -11.13 -0.06 -6.67
CA VAL A 78 -12.02 1.10 -6.59
C VAL A 78 -11.51 2.27 -7.43
N GLN A 79 -10.21 2.55 -7.40
CA GLN A 79 -9.65 3.74 -8.06
C GLN A 79 -9.45 3.56 -9.57
N VAL A 80 -8.98 2.37 -9.99
CA VAL A 80 -8.63 2.10 -11.39
C VAL A 80 -9.81 1.54 -12.17
N HIS A 81 -10.60 0.66 -11.54
CA HIS A 81 -11.72 -0.01 -12.20
C HIS A 81 -13.09 0.59 -11.83
N LYS A 82 -13.14 1.54 -10.88
CA LYS A 82 -14.36 2.24 -10.44
C LYS A 82 -15.48 1.29 -10.01
N THR A 83 -15.12 0.10 -9.55
CA THR A 83 -16.03 -0.95 -9.07
C THR A 83 -16.08 -0.97 -7.54
N PHE A 84 -17.27 -1.05 -6.96
CA PHE A 84 -17.48 -1.10 -5.51
C PHE A 84 -17.47 -2.55 -4.98
N CYS A 85 -16.91 -2.74 -3.78
CA CYS A 85 -16.33 -4.01 -3.32
C CYS A 85 -17.33 -5.01 -2.72
N ASN A 86 -17.53 -6.14 -3.40
CA ASN A 86 -17.63 -7.48 -2.77
C ASN A 86 -16.58 -8.46 -3.35
N ILE A 87 -15.62 -7.93 -4.11
CA ILE A 87 -14.65 -8.74 -4.85
C ILE A 87 -13.54 -9.14 -3.88
N GLU A 88 -13.51 -10.42 -3.51
CA GLU A 88 -12.43 -11.01 -2.75
C GLU A 88 -11.22 -11.21 -3.69
N PRO A 89 -10.09 -10.53 -3.47
CA PRO A 89 -8.93 -10.68 -4.32
C PRO A 89 -8.41 -12.11 -4.24
N ILE A 90 -8.12 -12.68 -5.41
CA ILE A 90 -7.73 -14.09 -5.55
C ILE A 90 -6.42 -14.29 -4.77
N ALA A 91 -6.49 -15.07 -3.69
CA ALA A 91 -5.32 -15.50 -2.93
C ALA A 91 -4.79 -16.82 -3.55
N PRO A 92 -3.46 -17.06 -3.56
CA PRO A 92 -2.94 -18.36 -3.95
C PRO A 92 -3.50 -19.45 -3.03
N LEU A 93 -3.97 -20.55 -3.62
CA LEU A 93 -4.51 -21.70 -2.89
C LEU A 93 -3.53 -22.14 -1.79
N PRO A 94 -4.00 -22.44 -0.57
CA PRO A 94 -3.12 -22.96 0.46
C PRO A 94 -2.49 -24.26 -0.04
N SER A 95 -1.16 -24.29 -0.14
CA SER A 95 -0.44 -25.55 -0.37
C SER A 95 -0.84 -26.49 0.76
N LEU A 96 -1.50 -27.60 0.45
CA LEU A 96 -1.82 -28.64 1.42
C LEU A 96 -0.51 -29.15 2.02
N ARG A 97 -0.05 -28.55 3.13
CA ARG A 97 1.00 -29.16 3.95
C ARG A 97 0.35 -30.39 4.57
N GLY A 98 0.70 -31.55 4.05
CA GLY A 98 0.21 -32.84 4.51
C GLY A 98 0.28 -32.93 6.04
N ARG A 99 -0.85 -33.27 6.65
CA ARG A 99 -0.88 -33.69 8.06
C ARG A 99 0.08 -34.87 8.19
N ARG A 100 1.11 -34.73 9.03
CA ARG A 100 1.88 -35.89 9.53
C ARG A 100 0.89 -36.81 10.23
N LYS A 101 0.63 -37.99 9.64
CA LYS A 101 0.01 -39.11 10.36
C LYS A 101 1.00 -39.51 11.46
N PHE A 102 0.63 -39.32 12.72
CA PHE A 102 1.25 -40.08 13.80
C PHE A 102 0.67 -41.49 13.72
N ASN A 103 1.54 -42.47 13.42
CA ASN A 103 1.30 -43.88 13.64
C ASN A 103 2.22 -44.32 14.80
N ASN A 104 1.68 -45.17 15.66
CA ASN A 104 2.18 -45.70 16.94
C ASN A 104 2.18 -44.73 18.12
#